data_AF-A0AAV4DT55-F1
#
_entry.id   AF-A0AAV4DT55-F1
#
_cell.length_a   1.000
_cell.length_b   1.000
_cell.length_c   1.000
_cell.angle_alpha   90.00
_cell.angle_beta   90.00
_cell.angle_gamma   90.00
#
_symmetry.space_group_name_H-M   'P 1'
#
loop_
_entity.id
_entity.type
_entity.pdbx_description
1 polymer ?
#
loop_
_entity_poly.entity_id
_entity_poly.type
_entity_poly.pdbx_seq_one_letter_code
_entity_poly.pdbx_strand_id
1 'polypeptide(L)'
;MVQLALLPVGALLMFAIEFYHTLAHFMILSGMRMLPRKDLIRIRYYFLVDTVSVMISTLLHGRFIWLTCLQVMQHLFYFFTWEQSYMAKRIVDWSSLDWFRPEIKGGRFHSQIDSFLGTLFDMCVHVCMMYGLASAYLDVTGILLAVIVAQAALYVVIFNPKFAWSNPDTEAAEATEIAETEEIPPPIQNRGFPRIRGKPSSLF
;
A
#
# COMPACT_ATOMS: atom_id res chain seq x y z
N MET A 1 -29.33 -30.11 -2.61
CA MET A 1 -29.53 -29.23 -1.42
C MET A 1 -28.22 -28.72 -0.79
N VAL A 2 -27.06 -29.40 -0.91
CA VAL A 2 -25.80 -28.93 -0.31
C VAL A 2 -25.19 -27.68 -0.99
N GLN A 3 -25.36 -27.52 -2.31
CA GLN A 3 -24.80 -26.37 -3.06
C GLN A 3 -25.37 -25.00 -2.65
N LEU A 4 -26.63 -24.93 -2.21
CA LEU A 4 -27.24 -23.66 -1.79
C LEU A 4 -26.76 -23.17 -0.41
N ALA A 5 -26.25 -24.05 0.44
CA ALA A 5 -25.80 -23.67 1.79
C ALA A 5 -24.37 -23.09 1.81
N LEU A 6 -23.53 -23.41 0.82
CA LEU A 6 -22.14 -22.95 0.75
C LEU A 6 -22.01 -21.57 0.10
N LEU A 7 -22.93 -21.19 -0.78
CA LEU A 7 -22.91 -19.89 -1.47
C LEU A 7 -23.00 -18.70 -0.49
N PRO A 8 -23.90 -18.67 0.51
CA PRO A 8 -23.94 -17.60 1.50
C PRO A 8 -22.66 -17.52 2.34
N VAL A 9 -22.07 -18.67 2.70
CA VAL A 9 -20.82 -18.72 3.47
C VAL A 9 -19.66 -18.17 2.64
N GLY A 10 -19.56 -18.58 1.37
CA GLY A 10 -18.58 -18.04 0.43
C GLY A 10 -18.73 -16.53 0.23
N ALA A 11 -19.96 -16.05 0.04
CA ALA A 11 -20.24 -14.62 -0.10
C ALA A 11 -19.89 -13.83 1.16
N LEU A 12 -20.13 -14.39 2.36
CA LEU A 12 -19.75 -13.77 3.64
C LEU A 12 -18.23 -13.62 3.75
N LEU A 13 -17.48 -14.69 3.44
CA LEU A 13 -16.01 -14.66 3.48
C LEU A 13 -15.44 -13.69 2.45
N MET A 14 -15.97 -13.72 1.23
CA MET A 14 -15.56 -12.77 0.19
C MET A 14 -15.88 -11.34 0.58
N PHE A 15 -17.06 -11.06 1.13
CA PHE A 15 -17.39 -9.72 1.63
C PHE A 15 -16.40 -9.25 2.69
N ALA A 16 -16.00 -10.13 3.62
CA ALA A 16 -15.00 -9.81 4.63
C ALA A 16 -13.63 -9.48 3.99
N ILE A 17 -13.22 -10.24 2.96
CA ILE A 17 -11.97 -9.99 2.22
C ILE A 17 -12.04 -8.66 1.46
N GLU A 18 -13.12 -8.38 0.75
CA GLU A 18 -13.31 -7.11 0.03
C GLU A 18 -13.34 -5.91 0.98
N PHE A 19 -13.94 -6.06 2.17
CA PHE A 19 -13.94 -5.03 3.20
C PHE A 19 -12.54 -4.83 3.81
N TYR A 20 -11.80 -5.92 4.04
CA TYR A 20 -10.40 -5.84 4.45
C TYR A 20 -9.56 -5.05 3.45
N HIS A 21 -9.67 -5.35 2.14
CA HIS A 21 -8.96 -4.63 1.10
C HIS A 21 -9.38 -3.15 1.03
N THR A 22 -10.68 -2.86 1.16
CA THR A 22 -11.19 -1.48 1.23
C THR A 22 -10.53 -0.69 2.37
N LEU A 23 -10.43 -1.27 3.57
CA LEU A 23 -9.79 -0.63 4.72
C LEU A 23 -8.27 -0.50 4.54
N ALA A 24 -7.62 -1.50 3.96
CA ALA A 24 -6.20 -1.46 3.65
C ALA A 24 -5.86 -0.32 2.68
N HIS A 25 -6.61 -0.21 1.57
CA HIS A 25 -6.45 0.88 0.60
C HIS A 25 -6.78 2.25 1.21
N PHE A 26 -7.82 2.33 2.05
CA PHE A 26 -8.14 3.55 2.79
C PHE A 26 -7.00 3.99 3.72
N MET A 27 -6.36 3.05 4.43
CA MET A 27 -5.21 3.33 5.30
C MET A 27 -4.00 3.83 4.51
N ILE A 28 -3.73 3.25 3.34
CA ILE A 28 -2.67 3.73 2.44
C ILE A 28 -2.99 5.13 1.93
N LEU A 29 -4.21 5.36 1.46
CA LEU A 29 -4.66 6.63 0.90
C LEU A 29 -4.66 7.76 1.94
N SER A 30 -4.99 7.45 3.19
CA SER A 30 -4.96 8.40 4.30
C SER A 30 -3.58 8.52 4.98
N GLY A 31 -2.62 7.66 4.64
CA GLY A 31 -1.31 7.61 5.29
C GLY A 31 -1.34 7.14 6.75
N MET A 32 -2.42 6.50 7.21
CA MET A 32 -2.55 6.08 8.62
C MET A 32 -1.60 4.94 9.00
N ARG A 33 -1.43 3.95 8.11
CA ARG A 33 -0.60 2.76 8.33
C ARG A 33 0.04 2.33 7.02
N MET A 34 1.36 2.20 7.04
CA MET A 34 2.15 1.88 5.84
C MET A 34 3.31 0.98 6.19
N LEU A 35 3.94 0.38 5.18
CA LEU A 35 5.11 -0.48 5.33
C LEU A 35 6.39 0.25 4.91
N PRO A 36 7.55 -0.08 5.50
CA PRO A 36 8.84 0.35 4.96
C PRO A 36 9.01 -0.17 3.53
N ARG A 37 9.67 0.60 2.66
CA ARG A 37 9.83 0.23 1.24
C ARG A 37 10.46 -1.16 1.08
N LYS A 38 11.45 -1.50 1.92
CA LYS A 38 12.15 -2.80 1.93
C LYS A 38 11.20 -4.01 2.08
N ASP A 39 10.14 -3.84 2.85
CA ASP A 39 9.16 -4.89 3.14
C ASP A 39 8.07 -4.88 2.06
N LEU A 40 7.71 -3.69 1.58
CA LEU A 40 6.75 -3.52 0.51
C LEU A 40 7.19 -4.18 -0.81
N ILE A 41 8.49 -4.17 -1.13
CA ILE A 41 9.01 -4.87 -2.31
C ILE A 41 8.68 -6.38 -2.26
N ARG A 42 8.53 -6.96 -1.08
CA ARG A 42 8.25 -8.40 -0.88
C ARG A 42 6.77 -8.73 -0.98
N ILE A 43 5.87 -7.74 -0.95
CA ILE A 43 4.42 -7.96 -0.96
C ILE A 43 3.82 -8.10 -2.37
N ARG A 44 4.62 -8.38 -3.41
CA ARG A 44 4.12 -8.55 -4.80
C ARG A 44 2.90 -9.48 -4.88
N TYR A 45 2.90 -10.57 -4.11
CA TYR A 45 1.80 -11.54 -4.10
C TYR A 45 0.49 -10.99 -3.50
N TYR A 46 0.53 -9.92 -2.72
CA TYR A 46 -0.67 -9.25 -2.24
C TYR A 46 -1.51 -8.71 -3.40
N PHE A 47 -0.89 -8.12 -4.43
CA PHE A 47 -1.61 -7.66 -5.63
C PHE A 47 -2.31 -8.82 -6.35
N LEU A 48 -1.73 -10.02 -6.34
CA LEU A 48 -2.38 -11.19 -6.92
C LEU A 48 -3.59 -11.63 -6.09
N VAL A 49 -3.48 -11.63 -4.76
CA VAL A 49 -4.59 -11.96 -3.85
C VAL A 49 -5.74 -10.97 -4.02
N ASP A 50 -5.43 -9.67 -4.08
CA ASP A 50 -6.38 -8.59 -4.33
C ASP A 50 -7.14 -8.81 -5.66
N THR A 51 -6.42 -9.05 -6.75
CA THR A 51 -7.07 -9.35 -8.05
C THR A 51 -7.94 -10.60 -8.00
N VAL A 52 -7.45 -11.68 -7.39
CA VAL A 52 -8.21 -12.93 -7.27
C VAL A 52 -9.48 -12.72 -6.44
N SER A 53 -9.43 -11.88 -5.39
CA SER A 53 -10.61 -11.60 -4.59
C SER A 53 -11.69 -10.92 -5.41
N VAL A 54 -11.34 -9.86 -6.14
CA VAL A 54 -12.29 -9.13 -7.00
C VAL A 54 -12.87 -10.05 -8.07
N MET A 55 -12.04 -10.90 -8.68
CA MET A 55 -12.51 -11.90 -9.65
C MET A 55 -13.52 -12.88 -9.04
N ILE A 56 -13.21 -13.47 -7.89
CA ILE A 56 -14.12 -14.42 -7.22
C ILE A 56 -15.42 -13.72 -6.82
N SER A 57 -15.33 -12.53 -6.22
CA SER A 57 -16.49 -11.71 -5.84
C SER A 57 -17.39 -11.43 -7.05
N THR A 58 -16.80 -11.01 -8.16
CA THR A 58 -17.50 -10.79 -9.43
C THR A 58 -18.20 -12.03 -9.95
N LEU A 59 -17.53 -13.19 -9.91
CA LEU A 59 -18.10 -14.46 -10.34
C LEU A 59 -19.28 -14.90 -9.46
N LEU A 60 -19.26 -14.56 -8.16
CA LEU A 60 -20.36 -14.87 -7.26
C LEU A 60 -21.60 -14.01 -7.54
N HIS A 61 -21.46 -12.68 -7.66
CA HIS A 61 -22.63 -11.80 -7.81
C HIS A 61 -22.98 -11.43 -9.27
N GLY A 62 -22.09 -11.68 -10.24
CA GLY A 62 -22.34 -11.51 -11.67
C GLY A 62 -22.53 -10.06 -12.14
N ARG A 63 -22.03 -9.07 -11.40
CA ARG A 63 -22.19 -7.62 -11.69
C ARG A 63 -20.82 -6.96 -11.86
N PHE A 64 -20.78 -5.73 -12.40
CA PHE A 64 -19.56 -4.90 -12.46
C PHE A 64 -18.37 -5.53 -13.20
N ILE A 65 -18.62 -6.48 -14.11
CA ILE A 65 -17.56 -7.21 -14.85
C ILE A 65 -16.57 -6.26 -15.52
N TRP A 66 -17.05 -5.15 -16.07
CA TRP A 66 -16.18 -4.16 -16.71
C TRP A 66 -15.20 -3.50 -15.74
N LEU A 67 -15.62 -3.19 -14.50
CA LEU A 67 -14.75 -2.65 -13.45
C LEU A 67 -13.69 -3.67 -13.08
N THR A 68 -14.10 -4.93 -12.91
CA THR A 68 -13.21 -6.05 -12.60
C THR A 68 -12.16 -6.23 -13.69
N CYS A 69 -12.54 -6.18 -14.97
CA CYS A 69 -11.57 -6.26 -16.06
C CYS A 69 -10.51 -5.16 -15.99
N LEU A 70 -10.91 -3.91 -15.70
CA LEU A 70 -9.97 -2.79 -15.57
C LEU A 70 -9.02 -2.99 -14.39
N GLN A 71 -9.54 -3.37 -13.22
CA GLN A 71 -8.72 -3.63 -12.02
C GLN A 71 -7.76 -4.80 -12.23
N VAL A 72 -8.22 -5.90 -12.84
CA VAL A 72 -7.39 -7.07 -13.17
C VAL A 72 -6.25 -6.66 -14.09
N MET A 73 -6.52 -5.89 -15.14
CA MET A 73 -5.45 -5.41 -16.04
C MET A 73 -4.43 -4.55 -15.32
N GLN A 74 -4.89 -3.61 -14.47
CA GLN A 74 -4.03 -2.75 -13.67
C GLN A 74 -3.13 -3.56 -12.71
N HIS A 75 -3.71 -4.45 -11.91
CA HIS A 75 -2.96 -5.23 -10.94
C HIS A 75 -2.04 -6.26 -11.58
N LEU A 76 -2.45 -6.90 -12.68
CA LEU A 76 -1.55 -7.80 -13.42
C LEU A 76 -0.36 -7.04 -13.99
N PHE A 77 -0.57 -5.83 -14.52
CA PHE A 77 0.52 -4.97 -14.96
C PHE A 77 1.50 -4.68 -13.82
N TYR A 78 1.01 -4.30 -12.63
CA TYR A 78 1.88 -4.08 -11.47
C TYR A 78 2.58 -5.36 -11.00
N PHE A 79 1.88 -6.49 -10.99
CA PHE A 79 2.45 -7.77 -10.58
C PHE A 79 3.60 -8.21 -11.48
N PHE A 80 3.43 -8.14 -12.81
CA PHE A 80 4.46 -8.56 -13.76
C PHE A 80 5.62 -7.56 -13.87
N THR A 81 5.34 -6.27 -13.71
CA THR A 81 6.36 -5.22 -13.82
C THR A 81 6.86 -4.71 -12.48
N TRP A 82 6.61 -5.47 -11.40
CA TRP A 82 6.93 -5.11 -10.02
C TRP A 82 8.40 -4.72 -9.87
N GLU A 83 8.67 -3.53 -9.35
CA GLU A 83 10.02 -2.92 -9.24
C GLU A 83 10.80 -2.78 -10.56
N GLN A 84 10.17 -3.01 -11.71
CA GLN A 84 10.80 -2.87 -13.04
C GLN A 84 10.29 -1.65 -13.78
N SER A 85 8.97 -1.43 -13.81
CA SER A 85 8.38 -0.29 -14.50
C SER A 85 8.37 0.97 -13.62
N TYR A 86 8.39 2.14 -14.28
CA TYR A 86 8.23 3.43 -13.61
C TYR A 86 6.95 3.49 -12.77
N MET A 87 5.83 3.01 -13.33
CA MET A 87 4.54 3.02 -12.64
C MET A 87 4.51 2.08 -11.43
N ALA A 88 5.07 0.87 -11.54
CA ALA A 88 5.13 -0.06 -10.40
C ALA A 88 6.01 0.48 -9.26
N LYS A 89 7.19 1.03 -9.58
CA LYS A 89 8.06 1.68 -8.58
C LYS A 89 7.34 2.83 -7.88
N ARG A 90 6.58 3.63 -8.63
CA ARG A 90 5.78 4.72 -8.05
C ARG A 90 4.71 4.24 -7.08
N ILE A 91 4.04 3.13 -7.36
CA ILE A 91 3.05 2.54 -6.44
C ILE A 91 3.72 2.00 -5.18
N VAL A 92 4.90 1.38 -5.32
CA VAL A 92 5.74 0.95 -4.19
C VAL A 92 6.13 2.15 -3.34
N ASP A 93 6.63 3.22 -3.96
CA ASP A 93 7.03 4.42 -3.23
C ASP A 93 5.82 5.09 -2.56
N TRP A 94 4.68 5.23 -3.26
CA TRP A 94 3.43 5.78 -2.74
C TRP A 94 2.91 5.03 -1.51
N SER A 95 3.06 3.70 -1.49
CA SER A 95 2.57 2.86 -0.39
C SER A 95 3.62 2.63 0.70
N SER A 96 4.77 3.32 0.63
CA SER A 96 5.86 3.22 1.61
C SER A 96 5.88 4.35 2.63
N LEU A 97 6.41 4.09 3.84
CA LEU A 97 6.61 5.12 4.87
C LEU A 97 7.63 6.18 4.48
N ASP A 98 8.66 5.77 3.72
CA ASP A 98 9.74 6.64 3.25
C ASP A 98 9.22 7.81 2.40
N TRP A 99 7.99 7.68 1.91
CA TRP A 99 7.24 8.71 1.20
C TRP A 99 6.91 9.95 2.04
N PHE A 100 6.70 9.78 3.35
CA PHE A 100 6.25 10.87 4.23
C PHE A 100 7.41 11.67 4.85
N ARG A 101 8.66 11.26 4.60
CA ARG A 101 9.86 11.93 5.12
C ARG A 101 9.96 13.38 4.56
N PRO A 102 10.00 14.40 5.43
CA PRO A 102 9.90 15.81 5.03
C PRO A 102 11.07 16.29 4.15
N GLU A 103 12.25 15.68 4.26
CA GLU A 103 13.45 16.01 3.47
C GLU A 103 13.25 15.78 1.95
N ILE A 104 12.22 15.01 1.59
CA ILE A 104 11.95 14.57 0.23
C ILE A 104 10.80 15.38 -0.44
N LYS A 105 10.17 16.32 0.30
CA LYS A 105 8.92 17.02 -0.08
C LYS A 105 9.03 18.08 -1.19
N GLY A 106 10.23 18.41 -1.68
CA GLY A 106 10.48 19.58 -2.52
C GLY A 106 9.89 19.64 -3.94
N GLY A 107 9.04 18.71 -4.39
CA GLY A 107 8.50 18.81 -5.77
C GLY A 107 7.55 17.72 -6.28
N ARG A 108 6.94 16.91 -5.41
CA ARG A 108 6.24 15.69 -5.89
C ARG A 108 4.73 15.80 -6.04
N PHE A 109 4.04 16.80 -5.49
CA PHE A 109 2.56 16.81 -5.41
C PHE A 109 1.85 16.68 -6.77
N HIS A 110 2.32 17.36 -7.81
CA HIS A 110 1.74 17.25 -9.17
C HIS A 110 1.99 15.90 -9.85
N SER A 111 3.00 15.14 -9.42
CA SER A 111 3.24 13.79 -9.95
C SER A 111 2.30 12.75 -9.35
N GLN A 112 1.49 13.06 -8.33
CA GLN A 112 0.89 12.05 -7.43
C GLN A 112 -0.57 11.73 -7.68
N ILE A 113 -1.25 12.52 -8.52
CA ILE A 113 -2.67 12.35 -8.81
C ILE A 113 -2.93 10.94 -9.37
N ASP A 114 -2.04 10.42 -10.21
CA ASP A 114 -2.18 9.06 -10.77
C ASP A 114 -2.21 7.97 -9.69
N SER A 115 -1.33 8.05 -8.69
CA SER A 115 -1.23 7.06 -7.62
C SER A 115 -2.40 7.15 -6.64
N PHE A 116 -2.83 8.38 -6.33
CA PHE A 116 -4.03 8.62 -5.55
C PHE A 116 -5.27 8.08 -6.26
N LEU A 117 -5.47 8.43 -7.55
CA LEU A 117 -6.59 7.97 -8.34
C LEU A 117 -6.59 6.46 -8.54
N GLY A 118 -5.42 5.85 -8.74
CA GLY A 118 -5.27 4.39 -8.82
C GLY A 118 -5.71 3.70 -7.53
N THR A 119 -5.20 4.15 -6.38
CA THR A 119 -5.57 3.59 -5.06
C THR A 119 -7.05 3.82 -4.74
N LEU A 120 -7.58 5.01 -5.08
CA LEU A 120 -8.99 5.34 -4.92
C LEU A 120 -9.87 4.46 -5.82
N PHE A 121 -9.45 4.23 -7.06
CA PHE A 121 -10.13 3.32 -7.98
C PHE A 121 -10.18 1.91 -7.41
N ASP A 122 -9.06 1.38 -6.91
CA ASP A 122 -9.00 0.06 -6.29
C ASP A 122 -9.97 -0.03 -5.10
N MET A 123 -9.94 0.95 -4.19
CA MET A 123 -10.88 1.05 -3.07
C MET A 123 -12.35 1.04 -3.54
N CYS A 124 -12.69 1.83 -4.57
CA CYS A 124 -14.04 1.87 -5.12
C CYS A 124 -14.46 0.53 -5.74
N VAL A 125 -13.56 -0.18 -6.42
CA VAL A 125 -13.84 -1.52 -6.98
C VAL A 125 -14.21 -2.48 -5.87
N HIS A 126 -13.44 -2.53 -4.77
CA HIS A 126 -13.75 -3.39 -3.63
C HIS A 126 -15.09 -3.03 -2.97
N VAL A 127 -15.41 -1.73 -2.83
CA VAL A 127 -16.72 -1.28 -2.34
C VAL A 127 -17.85 -1.74 -3.27
N CYS A 128 -17.65 -1.69 -4.59
CA CYS A 128 -18.62 -2.22 -5.55
C CYS A 128 -18.78 -3.74 -5.42
N MET A 129 -17.70 -4.50 -5.19
CA MET A 129 -17.76 -5.94 -4.93
C MET A 129 -18.54 -6.25 -3.65
N MET A 130 -18.27 -5.52 -2.57
CA MET A 130 -19.03 -5.63 -1.31
C MET A 130 -20.52 -5.39 -1.54
N TYR A 131 -20.88 -4.32 -2.27
CA TYR A 131 -22.28 -4.04 -2.59
C TYR A 131 -22.92 -5.15 -3.43
N GLY A 132 -22.20 -5.69 -4.42
CA GLY A 132 -22.65 -6.81 -5.23
C GLY A 132 -22.92 -8.06 -4.40
N LEU A 133 -22.00 -8.43 -3.49
CA LEU A 133 -22.15 -9.57 -2.60
C LEU A 133 -23.29 -9.38 -1.60
N ALA A 134 -23.37 -8.21 -0.97
CA ALA A 134 -24.42 -7.90 0.00
C ALA A 134 -25.80 -7.96 -0.64
N SER A 135 -25.99 -7.29 -1.78
CA SER A 135 -27.29 -7.26 -2.46
C SER A 135 -27.76 -8.62 -2.98
N ALA A 136 -26.83 -9.53 -3.28
CA ALA A 136 -27.16 -10.85 -3.82
C ALA A 136 -27.37 -11.93 -2.74
N TYR A 137 -26.63 -11.88 -1.63
CA TYR A 137 -26.50 -13.05 -0.74
C TYR A 137 -26.57 -12.76 0.76
N LEU A 138 -26.39 -11.51 1.22
CA LEU A 138 -26.24 -11.22 2.65
C LEU A 138 -27.37 -10.33 3.17
N ASP A 139 -27.90 -10.70 4.33
CA ASP A 139 -28.72 -9.83 5.15
C ASP A 139 -27.84 -8.96 6.07
N VAL A 140 -28.49 -8.10 6.86
CA VAL A 140 -27.80 -7.20 7.80
C VAL A 140 -26.92 -7.99 8.78
N THR A 141 -27.39 -9.14 9.27
CA THR A 141 -26.63 -9.98 10.19
C THR A 141 -25.36 -10.54 9.53
N GLY A 142 -25.47 -11.06 8.30
CA GLY A 142 -24.33 -11.54 7.53
C GLY A 142 -23.28 -10.44 7.28
N ILE A 143 -23.73 -9.22 6.96
CA ILE A 143 -22.85 -8.06 6.80
C ILE A 143 -22.12 -7.74 8.10
N LEU A 144 -22.83 -7.67 9.23
CA LEU A 144 -22.23 -7.39 10.55
C LEU A 144 -21.20 -8.44 10.93
N LEU A 145 -21.48 -9.72 10.71
CA LEU A 145 -20.53 -10.81 10.95
C LEU A 145 -19.28 -10.69 10.06
N ALA A 146 -19.47 -10.41 8.77
CA ALA A 146 -18.34 -10.22 7.84
C ALA A 146 -17.46 -9.02 8.24
N VAL A 147 -18.07 -7.92 8.69
CA VAL A 147 -17.35 -6.75 9.23
C VAL A 147 -16.52 -7.13 10.45
N ILE A 148 -17.08 -7.89 11.41
CA ILE A 148 -16.34 -8.35 12.59
C ILE A 148 -15.13 -9.21 12.18
N VAL A 149 -15.33 -10.16 11.25
CA VAL A 149 -14.26 -11.04 10.76
C VAL A 149 -13.15 -10.23 10.10
N ALA A 150 -13.50 -9.29 9.21
CA ALA A 150 -12.55 -8.43 8.53
C ALA A 150 -11.78 -7.54 9.51
N GLN A 151 -12.45 -6.96 10.51
CA GLN A 151 -11.80 -6.16 11.54
C GLN A 151 -10.84 -6.99 12.38
N ALA A 152 -11.22 -8.21 12.78
CA ALA A 152 -10.33 -9.11 13.49
C ALA A 152 -9.07 -9.43 12.65
N ALA A 153 -9.23 -9.70 11.34
CA ALA A 153 -8.10 -9.90 10.44
C ALA A 153 -7.21 -8.64 10.32
N LEU A 154 -7.81 -7.45 10.24
CA LEU A 154 -7.10 -6.17 10.21
C LEU A 154 -6.24 -5.98 11.46
N TYR A 155 -6.80 -6.24 12.65
CA TYR A 155 -6.07 -6.15 13.91
C TYR A 155 -4.92 -7.16 13.99
N VAL A 156 -5.14 -8.40 13.53
CA VAL A 156 -4.13 -9.46 13.57
C VAL A 156 -2.97 -9.21 12.60
N VAL A 157 -3.22 -8.53 11.47
CA VAL A 157 -2.21 -8.33 10.42
C VAL A 157 -1.59 -6.93 10.47
N ILE A 158 -2.41 -5.88 10.46
CA ILE A 158 -1.94 -4.49 10.30
C ILE A 158 -1.55 -3.86 11.64
N PHE A 159 -2.26 -4.20 12.72
CA PHE A 159 -1.96 -3.63 14.05
C PHE A 159 -1.06 -4.52 14.91
N ASN A 160 -0.65 -5.68 14.40
CA ASN A 160 0.20 -6.59 15.13
C ASN A 160 1.67 -6.18 15.00
N PRO A 161 2.38 -5.95 16.12
CA PRO A 161 3.75 -5.43 16.13
C PRO A 161 4.78 -6.38 15.52
N LYS A 162 4.42 -7.65 15.29
CA LYS A 162 5.26 -8.60 14.56
C LYS A 162 5.33 -8.31 13.07
N PHE A 163 4.38 -7.54 12.54
CA PHE A 163 4.39 -7.07 11.16
C PHE A 163 4.85 -5.61 11.11
N ALA A 164 5.57 -5.24 10.05
CA ALA A 164 6.28 -3.97 9.95
C ALA A 164 5.37 -2.74 9.71
N TRP A 165 4.06 -2.83 9.94
CA TRP A 165 3.12 -1.74 9.69
C TRP A 165 3.26 -0.66 10.76
N SER A 166 3.75 0.53 10.40
CA SER A 166 3.90 1.66 11.32
C SER A 166 3.12 2.90 10.83
N ASN A 167 3.00 3.89 11.70
CA ASN A 167 2.41 5.19 11.39
C ASN A 167 3.55 6.18 11.06
N PRO A 168 3.46 6.96 9.97
CA PRO A 168 4.45 7.99 9.64
C PRO A 168 4.83 8.92 10.80
N ASP A 169 3.88 9.28 11.67
CA ASP A 169 4.10 10.22 12.78
C ASP A 169 4.98 9.62 13.89
N THR A 170 4.89 8.30 14.12
CA THR A 170 5.68 7.61 15.15
C THR A 170 7.15 7.53 14.75
N GLU A 171 7.46 7.20 13.49
CA GLU A 171 8.84 7.15 13.01
C GLU A 171 9.47 8.55 12.90
N ALA A 172 8.69 9.59 12.58
CA ALA A 172 9.20 10.96 12.58
C ALA A 172 9.58 11.45 13.99
N ALA A 173 8.81 11.08 15.01
CA ALA A 173 9.13 11.37 16.40
C ALA A 173 10.40 10.63 16.86
N GLU A 174 10.51 9.33 16.57
CA GLU A 174 11.71 8.53 16.90
C GLU A 174 12.97 9.04 16.18
N ALA A 175 12.87 9.42 14.91
CA ALA A 175 14.00 9.98 14.16
C ALA A 175 14.48 11.33 14.73
N THR A 176 13.56 12.13 15.28
CA THR A 176 13.89 13.40 15.93
C THR A 176 14.61 13.16 17.27
N GLU A 177 14.16 12.19 18.06
CA GLU A 177 14.78 11.81 19.33
C GLU A 177 16.21 11.24 19.15
N ILE A 178 16.44 10.46 18.08
CA ILE A 178 17.78 9.96 17.72
C ILE A 178 18.70 11.12 17.28
N ALA A 179 18.19 12.07 16.50
CA ALA A 179 18.96 13.23 16.07
C ALA A 179 19.32 14.18 17.23
N GLU A 180 18.49 14.25 18.28
CA GLU A 180 18.80 15.03 19.48
C GLU A 180 19.77 14.32 20.43
N THR A 181 19.90 12.99 20.36
CA THR A 181 20.78 12.19 21.22
C THR A 181 22.14 11.89 20.59
N GLU A 182 22.29 11.95 19.26
CA GLU A 182 23.61 12.02 18.62
C GLU A 182 24.19 13.44 18.77
N GLU A 183 24.93 13.68 19.86
CA GLU A 183 25.87 14.80 19.94
C GLU A 183 26.81 14.74 18.73
N ILE A 184 26.59 15.61 17.75
CA ILE A 184 27.49 15.81 16.61
C ILE A 184 28.87 16.10 17.19
N PRO A 185 29.88 15.21 17.00
CA PRO A 185 31.22 15.51 17.47
C PRO A 185 31.68 16.81 16.78
N PRO A 186 32.33 17.73 17.51
CA PRO A 186 32.69 19.02 16.96
C PRO A 186 33.48 18.82 15.66
N PRO A 187 33.25 19.66 14.64
CA PRO A 187 33.90 19.52 13.35
C PRO A 187 35.40 19.43 13.56
N ILE A 188 36.00 18.34 13.07
CA ILE A 188 37.45 18.16 13.05
C ILE A 188 38.03 19.39 12.35
N GLN A 189 38.66 20.27 13.13
CA GLN A 189 39.37 21.43 12.58
C GLN A 189 40.35 20.92 11.54
N ASN A 190 40.11 21.30 10.29
CA ASN A 190 40.94 21.02 9.12
C ASN A 190 42.42 21.28 9.47
N ARG A 191 43.18 20.22 9.75
CA ARG A 191 44.64 20.30 9.71
C ARG A 191 45.00 20.47 8.24
N GLY A 192 45.47 21.67 7.91
CA GLY A 192 45.73 22.13 6.55
C GLY A 192 46.45 21.09 5.71
N PHE A 193 45.80 20.66 4.62
CA PHE A 193 46.47 19.97 3.54
C PHE A 193 47.40 20.96 2.82
N PRO A 194 48.68 20.61 2.58
CA PRO A 194 49.57 21.47 1.82
C PRO A 194 49.07 21.61 0.37
N ARG A 195 48.91 22.85 -0.08
CA ARG A 195 48.65 23.22 -1.48
C ARG A 195 49.76 22.64 -2.37
N ILE A 196 49.43 21.64 -3.17
CA ILE A 196 50.27 21.22 -4.29
C ILE A 196 50.17 22.32 -5.36
N ARG A 197 51.25 23.08 -5.55
CA ARG A 197 51.41 24.03 -6.66
C ARG A 197 51.40 23.26 -7.98
N GLY A 198 50.36 23.45 -8.78
CA GLY A 198 50.37 23.05 -10.19
C GLY A 198 51.45 23.81 -10.96
N LYS A 199 52.29 23.07 -11.69
CA LYS A 199 53.18 23.64 -12.71
C LYS A 199 52.32 24.10 -13.91
N PRO A 200 52.62 25.25 -14.53
CA PRO A 200 51.99 25.64 -15.79
C PRO A 200 52.48 24.73 -16.91
N SER A 201 51.56 24.13 -17.66
CA SER A 201 51.83 23.47 -18.93
C SER A 201 51.99 24.54 -20.00
N SER A 202 53.24 24.83 -20.39
CA SER A 202 53.53 25.32 -21.73
C SER A 202 53.43 24.14 -22.68
N LEU A 203 52.53 24.19 -23.66
CA LEU A 203 52.70 23.65 -25.02
C LEU A 203 51.41 23.89 -25.83
N PHE A 204 51.59 24.69 -26.89
CA PHE A 204 50.69 25.06 -27.98
C PHE A 204 49.59 26.08 -27.69
#